data_AF-A0AAD9WBK5-F1
#
_entry.id   AF-A0AAD9WBK5-F1
#
_cell.length_a   1.000
_cell.length_b   1.000
_cell.length_c   1.000
_cell.angle_alpha   90.00
_cell.angle_beta   90.00
_cell.angle_gamma   90.00
#
_symmetry.space_group_name_H-M   'P 1'
#
loop_
_entity.id
_entity.type
_entity.pdbx_description
1 polymer ?
#
loop_
_entity_poly.entity_id
_entity_poly.type
_entity_poly.pdbx_seq_one_letter_code
_entity_poly.pdbx_strand_id
1 'polypeptide(L)'
;MLFLASLYVALCFAVGVFSADLLMVDTLKAEEYVQAIAAGFTVDVVTTTEFNAMTTEQFSAYKAIVIGDPYCGYIGEISFLDTNRDVWSSAVTGNIVILGTTAQQ
;
A
#
# COMPACT_ATOMS: atom_id res chain seq x y z
N MET A 1 40.32 -26.81 25.26
CA MET A 1 40.61 -26.80 23.80
C MET A 1 39.67 -27.81 23.18
N LEU A 2 38.78 -27.52 22.24
CA LEU A 2 38.70 -26.45 21.26
C LEU A 2 37.23 -25.97 21.11
N PHE A 3 37.02 -24.67 20.99
CA PHE A 3 35.80 -24.08 20.42
C PHE A 3 35.99 -24.00 18.90
N LEU A 4 35.14 -24.68 18.13
CA LEU A 4 35.06 -24.49 16.68
C LEU A 4 34.09 -23.33 16.41
N ALA A 5 34.63 -22.17 16.06
CA ALA A 5 33.84 -21.06 15.54
C ALA A 5 33.58 -21.31 14.04
N SER A 6 32.34 -21.68 13.70
CA SER A 6 31.90 -21.72 12.30
C SER A 6 31.54 -20.30 11.87
N LEU A 7 32.36 -19.72 10.99
CA LEU A 7 32.15 -18.44 10.36
C LEU A 7 31.11 -18.62 9.24
N TYR A 8 29.85 -18.27 9.49
CA TYR A 8 28.89 -18.08 8.41
C TYR A 8 29.12 -16.71 7.76
N VAL A 9 29.66 -16.70 6.55
CA VAL A 9 29.65 -15.53 5.68
C VAL A 9 28.19 -15.28 5.29
N ALA A 10 27.58 -14.25 5.88
CA ALA A 10 26.28 -13.77 5.44
C ALA A 10 26.45 -13.02 4.10
N LEU A 11 26.17 -13.71 2.99
CA LEU A 11 25.85 -13.03 1.74
C LEU A 11 24.50 -12.34 1.94
N CYS A 12 24.52 -11.06 2.29
CA CYS A 12 23.34 -10.21 2.15
C CYS A 12 23.09 -10.00 0.66
N PHE A 13 22.26 -10.85 0.05
CA PHE A 13 21.50 -10.42 -1.11
C PHE A 13 20.52 -9.36 -0.62
N ALA A 14 20.84 -8.08 -0.84
CA ALA A 14 19.83 -7.05 -0.82
C ALA A 14 18.94 -7.30 -2.04
N VAL A 15 17.94 -8.16 -1.88
CA VAL A 15 16.81 -8.20 -2.81
C VAL A 15 16.11 -6.88 -2.57
N GLY A 16 16.39 -5.88 -3.39
CA GLY A 16 15.55 -4.70 -3.47
C GLY A 16 14.17 -5.21 -3.84
N VAL A 17 13.23 -5.18 -2.89
CA VAL A 17 11.83 -5.33 -3.23
C VAL A 17 11.51 -4.06 -4.03
N PHE A 18 11.43 -4.20 -5.35
CA PHE A 18 10.88 -3.12 -6.16
C PHE A 18 9.42 -2.97 -5.74
N SER A 19 9.06 -1.76 -5.31
CA SER A 19 7.66 -1.40 -5.12
C SER A 19 6.92 -1.57 -6.45
N ALA A 20 5.70 -2.09 -6.42
CA ALA A 20 4.82 -2.00 -7.57
C ALA A 20 4.51 -0.52 -7.92
N ASP A 21 3.88 -0.30 -9.07
CA ASP A 21 3.47 1.03 -9.49
C ASP A 21 2.42 1.63 -8.54
N LEU A 22 1.45 0.81 -8.10
CA LEU A 22 0.30 1.24 -7.31
C LEU A 22 0.20 0.45 -6.00
N LEU A 23 -0.21 1.12 -4.93
CA LEU A 23 -0.60 0.50 -3.67
C LEU A 23 -2.12 0.45 -3.56
N MET A 24 -2.68 -0.74 -3.28
CA MET A 24 -4.10 -0.93 -3.00
C MET A 24 -4.31 -1.70 -1.68
N VAL A 25 -5.48 -1.50 -1.06
CA VAL A 25 -5.87 -2.19 0.17
C VAL A 25 -6.83 -3.33 -0.16
N ASP A 26 -6.57 -4.55 0.33
CA ASP A 26 -7.26 -5.78 -0.08
C ASP A 26 -8.79 -5.69 0.06
N THR A 27 -9.24 -5.16 1.19
CA THR A 27 -10.66 -5.09 1.55
C THR A 27 -11.44 -4.11 0.67
N LEU A 28 -10.74 -3.28 -0.10
CA LEU A 28 -11.28 -2.23 -0.94
C LEU A 28 -10.84 -2.41 -2.41
N LYS A 29 -10.47 -3.64 -2.79
CA LYS A 29 -10.33 -4.00 -4.20
C LYS A 29 -11.70 -4.03 -4.86
N ALA A 30 -11.90 -3.12 -5.81
CA ALA A 30 -13.06 -3.13 -6.69
C ALA A 30 -12.60 -3.10 -8.15
N GLU A 31 -13.40 -2.51 -9.04
CA GLU A 31 -13.13 -2.38 -10.47
C GLU A 31 -11.77 -1.71 -10.74
N GLU A 32 -11.31 -0.84 -9.84
CA GLU A 32 -10.02 -0.14 -9.95
C GLU A 32 -8.83 -1.10 -10.07
N TYR A 33 -8.85 -2.25 -9.40
CA TYR A 33 -7.78 -3.24 -9.53
C TYR A 33 -7.73 -3.81 -10.95
N VAL A 34 -8.88 -4.19 -11.51
CA VAL A 34 -8.99 -4.73 -12.87
C VAL A 34 -8.55 -3.68 -13.89
N GLN A 35 -8.98 -2.42 -13.71
CA GLN A 35 -8.60 -1.33 -14.59
C GLN A 35 -7.10 -0.99 -14.50
N ALA A 36 -6.51 -1.03 -13.31
CA ALA A 36 -5.08 -0.82 -13.11
C ALA A 36 -4.23 -1.84 -13.89
N ILE A 37 -4.58 -3.12 -13.79
CA ILE A 37 -3.91 -4.20 -14.53
C ILE A 37 -4.14 -4.04 -16.04
N ALA A 38 -5.36 -3.73 -16.47
CA ALA A 38 -5.68 -3.50 -17.88
C ALA A 38 -4.92 -2.30 -18.48
N ALA A 39 -4.62 -1.29 -17.65
CA ALA A 39 -3.79 -0.14 -18.01
C ALA A 39 -2.27 -0.42 -17.98
N GLY A 40 -1.85 -1.63 -17.57
CA GLY A 40 -0.46 -2.07 -17.57
C GLY A 40 0.33 -1.70 -16.32
N PHE A 41 -0.33 -1.31 -15.22
CA PHE A 41 0.34 -1.05 -13.93
C PHE A 41 0.58 -2.34 -13.16
N THR A 42 1.68 -2.40 -12.42
CA THR A 42 1.86 -3.39 -11.34
C THR A 42 1.17 -2.90 -10.07
N VAL A 43 0.60 -3.80 -9.27
CA VAL A 43 -0.16 -3.44 -8.07
C VAL A 43 0.30 -4.28 -6.89
N ASP A 44 0.72 -3.60 -5.81
CA ASP A 44 0.88 -4.22 -4.50
C ASP A 44 -0.44 -4.11 -3.75
N VAL A 45 -0.79 -5.22 -3.10
CA VAL A 45 -2.00 -5.31 -2.29
C VAL A 45 -1.59 -5.58 -0.86
N VAL A 46 -2.05 -4.71 0.03
CA VAL A 46 -1.83 -4.82 1.46
C VAL A 46 -3.13 -4.93 2.24
N THR A 47 -3.08 -5.51 3.41
CA THR A 47 -4.13 -5.42 4.42
C THR A 47 -4.12 -4.03 5.08
N THR A 48 -5.19 -3.68 5.80
CA THR A 48 -5.22 -2.44 6.61
C THR A 48 -4.15 -2.41 7.70
N THR A 49 -3.82 -3.58 8.27
CA THR A 49 -2.74 -3.74 9.25
C THR A 49 -1.38 -3.42 8.65
N GLU A 50 -1.10 -3.96 7.45
CA GLU A 50 0.14 -3.67 6.74
C GLU A 50 0.21 -2.20 6.32
N PHE A 51 -0.87 -1.63 5.78
CA PHE A 51 -0.96 -0.20 5.45
C PHE A 51 -0.61 0.68 6.66
N ASN A 52 -1.18 0.40 7.82
CA ASN A 52 -0.91 1.15 9.06
C ASN A 52 0.52 1.00 9.59
N ALA A 53 1.21 -0.09 9.23
CA ALA A 53 2.60 -0.33 9.62
C ALA A 53 3.62 0.33 8.66
N MET A 54 3.18 0.86 7.52
CA MET A 54 4.07 1.46 6.53
C MET A 54 4.62 2.82 6.99
N THR A 55 5.85 3.13 6.57
CA THR A 55 6.49 4.45 6.75
C THR A 55 6.20 5.39 5.57
N THR A 56 6.44 6.69 5.76
CA THR A 56 6.33 7.69 4.69
C THR A 56 7.21 7.36 3.49
N GLU A 57 8.43 6.84 3.71
CA GLU A 57 9.34 6.41 2.64
C GLU A 57 8.75 5.23 1.85
N GLN A 58 8.11 4.28 2.54
CA GLN A 58 7.46 3.15 1.87
C GLN A 58 6.26 3.61 1.03
N PHE A 59 5.46 4.56 1.52
CA PHE A 59 4.40 5.17 0.72
C PHE A 59 4.94 5.96 -0.48
N SER A 60 6.06 6.65 -0.31
CA SER A 60 6.68 7.46 -1.38
C SER A 60 7.27 6.64 -2.53
N ALA A 61 7.36 5.32 -2.37
CA ALA A 61 7.85 4.42 -3.41
C ALA A 61 6.81 4.14 -4.52
N TYR A 62 5.53 4.40 -4.26
CA TYR A 62 4.43 4.17 -5.20
C TYR A 62 4.11 5.41 -6.04
N LYS A 63 3.64 5.20 -7.27
CA LYS A 63 3.14 6.29 -8.13
C LYS A 63 1.80 6.83 -7.64
N ALA A 64 0.97 5.96 -7.06
CA ALA A 64 -0.29 6.35 -6.41
C ALA A 64 -0.72 5.33 -5.35
N ILE A 65 -1.45 5.84 -4.36
CA ILE A 65 -2.23 5.05 -3.41
C ILE A 65 -3.67 5.07 -3.93
N VAL A 66 -4.25 3.90 -4.20
CA VAL A 66 -5.61 3.75 -4.71
C VAL A 66 -6.47 3.04 -3.68
N ILE A 67 -7.48 3.74 -3.19
CA ILE A 67 -8.51 3.20 -2.31
C ILE A 67 -9.76 3.04 -3.17
N GLY A 68 -10.14 1.81 -3.48
CA GLY A 68 -11.32 1.54 -4.31
C GLY A 68 -12.61 1.94 -3.60
N ASP A 69 -13.64 2.25 -4.38
CA ASP A 69 -14.97 2.54 -3.88
C ASP A 69 -15.72 1.23 -3.59
N PRO A 70 -15.96 0.85 -2.32
CA PRO A 70 -16.87 -0.25 -2.03
C PRO A 70 -18.29 0.23 -2.35
N TYR A 71 -18.85 -0.25 -3.47
CA TYR A 71 -20.18 0.10 -4.00
C TYR A 71 -21.29 0.27 -2.93
N CYS A 72 -21.22 -0.46 -1.82
CA CYS A 72 -22.04 -0.26 -0.61
C CYS A 72 -21.22 -0.44 0.68
N GLY A 73 -20.19 0.38 0.90
CA GLY A 73 -19.41 0.38 2.15
C GLY A 73 -20.01 1.26 3.26
N TYR A 74 -19.45 1.16 4.45
CA TYR A 74 -19.68 2.11 5.55
C TYR A 74 -18.38 2.82 5.92
N ILE A 75 -18.47 4.05 6.44
CA ILE A 75 -17.30 4.91 6.74
C ILE A 75 -16.23 4.20 7.59
N GLY A 76 -16.63 3.25 8.44
CA GLY A 76 -15.68 2.51 9.28
C GLY A 76 -14.66 1.67 8.49
N GLU A 77 -14.97 1.24 7.27
CA GLU A 77 -14.07 0.44 6.42
C GLU A 77 -12.84 1.22 5.95
N ILE A 78 -12.95 2.56 5.89
CA ILE A 78 -11.85 3.46 5.51
C ILE A 78 -11.21 4.16 6.72
N SER A 79 -11.60 3.83 7.95
CA SER A 79 -11.08 4.46 9.18
C SER A 79 -9.56 4.31 9.38
N PHE A 80 -8.95 3.31 8.75
CA PHE A 80 -7.49 3.16 8.73
C PHE A 80 -6.79 4.36 8.07
N LEU A 81 -7.43 5.03 7.10
CA LEU A 81 -6.88 6.24 6.47
C LEU A 81 -6.71 7.38 7.46
N ASP A 82 -7.56 7.47 8.49
CA ASP A 82 -7.39 8.44 9.57
C ASP A 82 -6.34 7.98 10.60
N THR A 83 -6.18 6.68 10.79
CA THR A 83 -5.31 6.09 11.83
C THR A 83 -3.82 6.39 11.58
N ASN A 84 -3.36 6.30 10.34
CA ASN A 84 -1.97 6.59 9.96
C ASN A 84 -1.86 7.81 9.03
N ARG A 85 -2.81 8.75 9.13
CA ARG A 85 -2.95 9.88 8.20
C ARG A 85 -1.68 10.68 8.00
N ASP A 86 -1.02 11.03 9.09
CA ASP A 86 0.17 11.89 9.04
C ASP A 86 1.36 11.21 8.33
N VAL A 87 1.30 9.87 8.17
CA VAL A 87 2.34 9.06 7.52
C VAL A 87 2.10 8.90 6.02
N TRP A 88 0.90 8.48 5.60
CA TRP A 88 0.63 8.32 4.16
C TRP A 88 0.46 9.68 3.46
N SER A 89 -0.20 10.64 4.12
CA SER A 89 -0.49 11.94 3.48
C SER A 89 0.76 12.77 3.27
N SER A 90 1.80 12.58 4.09
CA SER A 90 3.10 13.24 3.89
C SER A 90 3.86 12.72 2.66
N ALA A 91 3.57 11.51 2.18
CA ALA A 91 4.11 10.98 0.93
C ALA A 91 3.35 11.48 -0.32
N VAL A 92 2.10 11.90 -0.16
CA VAL A 92 1.25 12.36 -1.27
C VAL A 92 1.52 13.83 -1.59
N THR A 93 2.47 14.06 -2.51
CA THR A 93 2.85 15.40 -2.98
C THR A 93 2.23 15.76 -4.35
N GLY A 94 1.58 14.79 -5.00
CA GLY A 94 0.99 14.92 -6.33
C GLY A 94 -0.50 15.23 -6.32
N ASN A 95 -1.16 14.93 -7.44
CA ASN A 95 -2.58 15.14 -7.61
C ASN A 95 -3.40 14.22 -6.69
N ILE A 96 -4.45 14.76 -6.09
CA ILE A 96 -5.46 14.00 -5.36
C ILE A 96 -6.74 14.04 -6.18
N VAL A 97 -7.27 12.86 -6.51
CA VAL A 97 -8.55 12.70 -7.20
C VAL A 97 -9.51 12.02 -6.23
N ILE A 98 -10.63 12.67 -5.95
CA ILE A 98 -11.72 12.12 -5.13
C ILE A 98 -12.91 11.95 -6.06
N LEU A 99 -13.28 10.70 -6.31
CA LEU A 99 -14.47 10.36 -7.06
C LEU A 99 -15.56 10.00 -6.06
N GLY A 100 -16.64 10.78 -6.04
CA GLY A 100 -17.84 10.46 -5.27
C GLY A 100 -18.87 9.83 -6.19
N THR A 101 -19.38 8.65 -5.82
CA THR A 101 -20.66 8.15 -6.33
C THR A 101 -21.77 8.49 -5.30
N THR A 102 -23.02 8.56 -5.74
CA THR A 102 -24.12 9.26 -5.04
C THR A 102 -24.49 8.71 -3.66
N ALA A 103 -24.95 9.60 -2.76
CA ALA A 103 -25.23 9.35 -1.34
C ALA A 103 -26.31 8.28 -1.05
N GLN A 104 -25.95 7.33 -0.19
CA GLN A 104 -26.89 6.76 0.79
C GLN A 104 -26.23 6.92 2.17
N GLN A 105 -26.61 8.01 2.86
CA GLN A 105 -26.52 8.10 4.31
C GLN A 105 -27.54 7.16 4.95
#